data_AF-A0A920SDI9-F1
#
_entry.id   AF-A0A920SDI9-F1
#
_cell.length_a   1.000
_cell.length_b   1.000
_cell.length_c   1.000
_cell.angle_alpha   90.00
_cell.angle_beta   90.00
_cell.angle_gamma   90.00
#
_symmetry.space_group_name_H-M   'P 1'
#
loop_
_entity.id
_entity.type
_entity.pdbx_description
1 polymer ?
#
loop_
_entity_poly.entity_id
_entity_poly.type
_entity_poly.pdbx_seq_one_letter_code
_entity_poly.pdbx_strand_id
1 'polypeptide(L)'
;MYQVYDKWGQPGERYDLGFEQLKKDRLIVGSPDEVAEQILEYHREFNIGAMNFCVHWPGMDPQFTLETIRLFGEKVIPEIKRIIGCDDMFA
;
A
#
# COMPACT_ATOMS: atom_id res chain seq x y z
N MET A 1 6.92 9.98 -7.52
CA MET A 1 6.20 8.84 -8.13
C MET A 1 5.50 9.25 -9.43
N TYR A 2 4.38 9.98 -9.41
CA TYR A 2 3.57 10.25 -10.61
C TYR A 2 4.32 10.96 -11.75
N GLN A 3 5.25 11.87 -11.44
CA GLN A 3 6.11 12.52 -12.45
C GLN A 3 7.00 11.55 -13.24
N VAL A 4 7.34 10.38 -12.68
CA VAL A 4 8.13 9.35 -13.39
C VAL A 4 7.25 8.63 -14.40
N TYR A 5 6.02 8.28 -14.01
CA TYR A 5 5.04 7.66 -14.91
C TYR A 5 4.64 8.58 -16.07
N ASP A 6 4.47 9.87 -15.80
CA ASP A 6 4.24 10.90 -16.81
C ASP A 6 5.39 10.93 -17.84
N LYS A 7 6.64 10.94 -17.37
CA LYS A 7 7.82 10.88 -18.25
C LYS A 7 7.93 9.60 -19.07
N TRP A 8 7.39 8.49 -18.60
CA TRP A 8 7.38 7.22 -19.33
C TRP A 8 6.22 7.10 -20.33
N GLY A 9 5.30 8.06 -20.34
CA GLY A 9 4.20 8.12 -21.30
C GLY A 9 3.16 7.02 -21.08
N GLN A 10 2.86 6.67 -19.83
CA GLN A 10 1.84 5.66 -19.52
C GLN A 10 0.47 6.10 -20.07
N PRO A 11 -0.12 5.35 -21.03
CA PRO A 11 -1.37 5.76 -21.66
C PRO A 11 -2.56 5.58 -20.71
N GLY A 12 -3.55 6.47 -20.81
CA GLY A 12 -4.79 6.41 -20.03
C GLY A 12 -4.72 7.01 -18.62
N GLU A 13 -3.59 7.64 -18.27
CA GLU A 13 -3.39 8.24 -16.96
C GLU A 13 -3.81 9.72 -16.92
N ARG A 14 -4.28 10.18 -15.75
CA ARG A 14 -4.62 11.59 -15.51
C ARG A 14 -3.55 12.21 -14.62
N TYR A 15 -2.76 13.12 -15.18
CA TYR A 15 -1.67 13.79 -14.46
C TYR A 15 -2.03 15.22 -13.98
N ASP A 16 -3.24 15.67 -14.30
CA ASP A 16 -3.79 16.99 -13.94
C ASP A 16 -4.40 17.03 -12.53
N LEU A 17 -4.50 15.89 -11.85
CA LEU A 17 -5.08 15.77 -10.51
C LEU A 17 -4.03 15.89 -9.41
N GLY A 18 -4.45 16.37 -8.23
CA GLY A 18 -3.60 16.42 -7.04
C GLY A 18 -3.30 15.03 -6.47
N PHE A 19 -2.21 14.91 -5.71
CA PHE A 19 -1.78 13.63 -5.12
C PHE A 19 -2.88 12.92 -4.31
N GLU A 20 -3.63 13.66 -3.50
CA GLU A 20 -4.72 13.11 -2.67
C GLU A 20 -5.84 12.46 -3.50
N GLN A 21 -6.09 12.97 -4.70
CA GLN A 21 -7.07 12.38 -5.62
C GLN A 21 -6.47 11.19 -6.36
N LEU A 22 -5.21 11.29 -6.76
CA LEU A 22 -4.50 10.23 -7.47
C LEU A 22 -4.25 9.01 -6.60
N LYS A 23 -3.97 9.17 -5.30
CA LYS A 23 -3.68 8.03 -4.43
C LYS A 23 -4.91 7.16 -4.16
N LYS A 24 -6.10 7.75 -4.21
CA LYS A 24 -7.36 7.07 -3.88
C LYS A 24 -7.54 5.85 -4.78
N ASP A 25 -7.84 4.71 -4.18
CA ASP A 25 -8.06 3.41 -4.86
C ASP A 25 -6.85 2.91 -5.67
N ARG A 26 -5.66 3.50 -5.47
CA ARG A 26 -4.44 3.18 -6.23
C ARG A 26 -3.23 2.90 -5.37
N LEU A 27 -3.12 3.56 -4.22
CA LEU A 27 -1.98 3.45 -3.32
C LEU A 27 -2.49 3.25 -1.90
N ILE A 28 -1.85 2.31 -1.19
CA ILE A 28 -1.95 2.19 0.26
C ILE A 28 -0.75 2.92 0.84
N VAL A 29 -0.99 4.09 1.44
CA VAL A 29 0.06 4.96 1.97
C VAL A 29 -0.44 5.75 3.16
N GLY A 30 0.42 5.95 4.15
CA GLY A 30 0.12 6.69 5.38
C GLY A 30 0.99 6.24 6.55
N SER A 31 0.54 6.57 7.75
CA SER A 31 1.02 5.98 8.99
C SER A 31 0.71 4.48 9.05
N PRO A 32 1.38 3.70 9.93
CA PRO A 32 1.09 2.27 10.05
C PRO A 32 -0.37 1.93 10.32
N ASP A 33 -1.06 2.72 11.15
CA ASP A 33 -2.47 2.50 11.49
C ASP A 33 -3.38 2.76 10.27
N GLU A 34 -3.13 3.84 9.52
CA GLU A 34 -3.86 4.14 8.28
C GLU A 34 -3.64 3.06 7.21
N VAL A 35 -2.41 2.52 7.12
CA VAL A 35 -2.09 1.43 6.19
C VAL A 35 -2.81 0.14 6.60
N ALA A 36 -2.84 -0.19 7.89
CA ALA A 36 -3.54 -1.36 8.40
C ALA A 36 -5.05 -1.26 8.12
N GLU A 37 -5.66 -0.11 8.38
CA GLU A 37 -7.09 0.11 8.12
C GLU A 37 -7.43 -0.06 6.63
N GLN A 38 -6.66 0.56 5.74
CA GLN A 38 -6.85 0.42 4.29
C GLN A 38 -6.76 -1.06 3.85
N ILE A 39 -5.78 -1.82 4.36
CA ILE A 39 -5.67 -3.26 4.05
C ILE A 39 -6.89 -4.03 4.53
N LEU A 40 -7.39 -3.73 5.73
CA LEU A 40 -8.58 -4.37 6.28
C LEU A 40 -9.85 -4.00 5.51
N GLU A 41 -9.97 -2.78 5.00
CA GLU A 41 -11.05 -2.37 4.11
C GLU A 41 -11.07 -3.24 2.85
N TYR A 42 -9.93 -3.39 2.16
CA TYR A 42 -9.82 -4.27 0.98
C TYR A 42 -10.12 -5.74 1.34
N HIS A 43 -9.61 -6.23 2.46
CA HIS A 43 -9.88 -7.59 2.91
C HIS A 43 -11.39 -7.83 3.11
N ARG A 44 -12.07 -6.91 3.81
CA ARG A 44 -13.51 -7.02 4.10
C ARG A 44 -14.38 -6.86 2.85
N GLU A 45 -13.99 -5.97 1.94
CA GLU A 45 -14.76 -5.71 0.72
C GLU A 45 -14.65 -6.87 -0.28
N PHE A 46 -13.46 -7.44 -0.46
CA PHE A 46 -13.19 -8.40 -1.53
C PHE A 46 -12.92 -9.83 -1.05
N ASN A 47 -12.94 -10.07 0.27
CA ASN A 47 -12.62 -11.36 0.88
C ASN A 47 -11.24 -11.91 0.43
N ILE A 48 -10.22 -11.06 0.49
CA ILE A 48 -8.88 -11.36 -0.03
C ILE A 48 -8.08 -12.19 0.98
N GLY A 49 -7.75 -13.43 0.63
CA GLY A 49 -6.89 -14.28 1.46
C GLY A 49 -5.38 -14.00 1.36
N ALA A 50 -4.92 -13.29 0.34
CA ALA A 50 -3.50 -12.94 0.19
C ALA A 50 -3.29 -11.63 -0.58
N MET A 51 -2.37 -10.78 -0.10
CA MET A 51 -2.01 -9.50 -0.73
C MET A 51 -0.50 -9.40 -0.92
N ASN A 52 -0.09 -8.84 -2.07
CA ASN A 52 1.30 -8.52 -2.38
C ASN A 52 1.49 -7.01 -2.45
N PHE A 53 2.56 -6.51 -1.81
CA PHE A 53 2.83 -5.08 -1.70
C PHE A 53 4.13 -4.71 -2.41
N CYS A 54 4.04 -3.80 -3.39
CA CYS A 54 5.21 -3.18 -3.99
C CYS A 54 5.59 -1.91 -3.21
N VAL A 55 6.69 -1.96 -2.47
CA VAL A 55 7.14 -0.89 -1.56
C VAL A 55 8.40 -0.17 -2.05
N HIS A 56 8.83 -0.44 -3.28
CA HIS A 56 9.95 0.22 -3.92
C HIS A 56 9.52 0.73 -5.29
N TRP A 57 9.93 1.95 -5.61
CA TRP A 57 9.67 2.57 -6.90
C TRP A 57 10.96 3.11 -7.49
N PRO A 58 11.11 3.09 -8.83
CA PRO A 58 12.28 3.62 -9.51
C PRO A 58 12.62 5.05 -9.07
N GLY A 59 13.86 5.27 -8.66
CA GLY A 59 14.34 6.56 -8.18
C GLY A 59 14.07 6.85 -6.70
N MET A 60 13.46 5.92 -5.95
CA MET A 60 13.41 6.01 -4.49
C MET A 60 14.77 5.66 -3.87
N ASP A 61 15.10 6.37 -2.79
CA ASP A 61 16.20 5.97 -1.91
C ASP A 61 15.92 4.56 -1.33
N PRO A 62 16.81 3.58 -1.51
CA PRO A 62 16.66 2.24 -0.96
C PRO A 62 16.43 2.21 0.56
N GLN A 63 16.91 3.21 1.31
CA GLN A 63 16.70 3.29 2.75
C GLN A 63 15.21 3.38 3.09
N PHE A 64 14.42 4.13 2.34
CA PHE A 64 12.97 4.22 2.56
C PHE A 64 12.29 2.87 2.35
N THR A 65 12.73 2.08 1.35
CA THR A 65 12.20 0.74 1.13
C THR A 65 12.47 -0.16 2.33
N LEU A 66 13.68 -0.15 2.87
CA LEU A 66 14.02 -0.95 4.06
C LEU A 66 13.23 -0.51 5.29
N GLU A 67 13.07 0.80 5.50
CA GLU A 67 12.27 1.35 6.59
C GLU A 67 10.79 0.99 6.46
N THR A 68 10.22 1.05 5.25
CA THR A 68 8.83 0.62 4.99
C THR A 68 8.66 -0.87 5.31
N ILE A 69 9.56 -1.74 4.83
CA ILE A 69 9.51 -3.18 5.13
C ILE A 69 9.55 -3.42 6.64
N ARG A 70 10.43 -2.71 7.36
CA ARG A 70 10.57 -2.82 8.81
C ARG A 70 9.29 -2.39 9.53
N LEU A 71 8.75 -1.21 9.22
CA LEU A 71 7.51 -0.71 9.83
C LEU A 71 6.31 -1.61 9.51
N PHE A 72 6.25 -2.15 8.29
CA PHE A 72 5.19 -3.07 7.89
C PHE A 72 5.22 -4.34 8.76
N GLY A 73 6.40 -4.93 8.96
CA GLY A 73 6.57 -6.11 9.81
C GLY A 73 6.35 -5.85 11.29
N GLU A 74 6.80 -4.71 11.81
CA GLU A 74 6.73 -4.38 13.24
C GLU A 74 5.38 -3.81 13.69
N LYS A 75 4.62 -3.16 12.80
CA LYS A 75 3.43 -2.37 13.16
C LYS A 75 2.19 -2.79 12.40
N VAL A 76 2.27 -2.97 11.08
CA VAL A 76 1.09 -3.24 10.24
C VAL A 76 0.63 -4.68 10.36
N ILE A 77 1.52 -5.67 10.13
CA ILE A 77 1.16 -7.10 10.19
C ILE A 77 0.60 -7.49 11.57
N PRO A 78 1.21 -7.08 12.71
CA PRO A 78 0.66 -7.40 14.02
C PRO A 78 -0.75 -6.86 14.22
N GLU A 79 -1.03 -5.64 13.74
CA GLU A 79 -2.34 -5.00 13.86
C GLU A 79 -3.41 -5.73 13.04
N ILE A 80 -3.10 -6.11 11.80
CA ILE A 80 -4.00 -6.90 10.97
C ILE A 80 -4.31 -8.24 11.64
N LYS A 81 -3.29 -8.95 12.15
CA LYS A 81 -3.46 -10.23 12.85
C LYS A 81 -4.30 -10.09 14.12
N ARG A 82 -4.17 -8.97 14.83
CA ARG A 82 -4.97 -8.68 16.03
C ARG A 82 -6.46 -8.55 15.70
N ILE A 83 -6.79 -7.98 14.53
CA ILE A 83 -8.17 -7.70 14.11
C ILE A 83 -8.83 -8.91 13.44
N ILE A 84 -8.12 -9.56 12.52
CA ILE A 84 -8.64 -10.69 11.74
C ILE A 84 -8.52 -12.02 12.50
N GLY A 85 -7.59 -12.14 13.45
CA GLY A 85 -7.22 -13.43 14.04
C GLY A 85 -6.20 -14.19 13.19
N CYS A 86 -5.52 -15.17 13.79
CA CYS A 86 -4.41 -15.88 13.13
C CYS A 86 -4.87 -16.90 12.07
N ASP A 87 -6.15 -17.31 12.12
CA ASP A 87 -6.68 -18.44 11.35
C ASP A 87 -7.24 -18.04 9.97
N ASP A 88 -7.56 -16.76 9.77
CA ASP A 88 -8.25 -16.26 8.58
C ASP A 88 -7.30 -15.69 7.50
N MET A 89 -6.00 -15.54 7.78
CA MET A 89 -5.05 -14.89 6.84
C MET A 89 -4.48 -15.84 5.76
N PHE A 90 -4.79 -17.13 5.81
CA PHE A 90 -4.28 -18.14 4.86
C PHE A 90 -5.31 -19.21 4.46
N ALA A 91 -6.60 -19.01 4.75
CA ALA A 91 -7.68 -19.92 4.36
C ALA A 91 -8.20 -19.63 2.93
#